data_AF-A0A2V8SXL9-F1
#
_entry.id   AF-A0A2V8SXL9-F1
#
_cell.length_a   1.000
_cell.length_b   1.000
_cell.length_c   1.000
_cell.angle_alpha   90.00
_cell.angle_beta   90.00
_cell.angle_gamma   90.00
#
_symmetry.space_group_name_H-M   'P 1'
#
loop_
_entity.id
_entity.type
_entity.pdbx_description
1 polymer ?
#
loop_
_entity_poly.entity_id
_entity_poly.type
_entity_poly.pdbx_seq_one_letter_code
_entity_poly.pdbx_strand_id
1 'polypeptide(L)'
;MMLLGFALPVNFNAPYRALDLPDFWRRWHISLSTWLRDYVFFAIAGPRARNAMVLYGALIVTMLVGGLWHGPAWTFLLWGLLHGVGLVTVRAWASVRKRIGLAKHNSRSSRFASVLITFHFVCFAWIFFRAETVDRALAMLSHLLAFTTDTSNLSIPLILVVALGFIAHWLPDGWLEIARNGFVRLPAPVQACALFALAIGLYFVASSDVVPFIYSRF
;
A
#
# COMPACT_ATOMS: atom_id res chain seq x y z
N MET A 1 -12.78 -22.60 -3.02
CA MET A 1 -14.14 -22.00 -2.96
C MET A 1 -14.26 -21.37 -1.59
N MET A 2 -14.60 -20.08 -1.48
CA MET A 2 -14.79 -19.45 -0.16
C MET A 2 -16.10 -19.96 0.45
N LEU A 3 -16.30 -19.79 1.76
CA LEU A 3 -17.43 -20.35 2.53
C LEU A 3 -18.82 -20.07 1.92
N LEU A 4 -18.96 -18.99 1.15
CA LEU A 4 -20.21 -18.55 0.51
C LEU A 4 -20.32 -18.89 -0.98
N GLY A 5 -19.41 -19.69 -1.54
CA GLY A 5 -19.48 -20.15 -2.94
C GLY A 5 -18.98 -19.16 -4.01
N PHE A 6 -18.75 -17.89 -3.66
CA PHE A 6 -18.19 -16.90 -4.57
C PHE A 6 -16.66 -16.76 -4.39
N ALA A 7 -15.95 -16.47 -5.48
CA ALA A 7 -14.52 -16.15 -5.45
C ALA A 7 -14.34 -14.63 -5.33
N LEU A 8 -13.86 -14.17 -4.17
CA LEU A 8 -13.52 -12.75 -4.01
C LEU A 8 -12.26 -12.41 -4.81
N PRO A 9 -12.22 -11.23 -5.47
CA PRO A 9 -11.02 -10.80 -6.16
C PRO A 9 -9.89 -10.53 -5.16
N VAL A 10 -8.65 -10.79 -5.59
CA VAL A 10 -7.47 -10.47 -4.81
C VAL A 10 -7.41 -8.96 -4.59
N ASN A 11 -7.32 -8.51 -3.34
CA ASN A 11 -7.29 -7.08 -3.03
C ASN A 11 -5.87 -6.51 -2.93
N PHE A 12 -4.87 -7.33 -2.61
CA PHE A 12 -3.47 -6.92 -2.49
C PHE A 12 -2.55 -7.90 -3.21
N ASN A 13 -1.63 -7.38 -4.04
CA ASN A 13 -0.67 -8.18 -4.80
C ASN A 13 0.75 -7.61 -4.70
N ALA A 14 1.38 -7.84 -3.55
CA ALA A 14 2.71 -7.33 -3.21
C ALA A 14 2.96 -5.86 -3.64
N PRO A 15 2.14 -4.92 -3.13
CA PRO A 15 2.11 -3.53 -3.58
C PRO A 15 3.44 -2.79 -3.40
N TYR A 16 4.23 -3.14 -2.37
CA TYR A 16 5.53 -2.53 -2.12
C TYR A 16 6.64 -2.98 -3.09
N ARG A 17 6.37 -3.97 -3.97
CA ARG A 17 7.25 -4.34 -5.10
C ARG A 17 6.94 -3.53 -6.38
N ALA A 18 6.06 -2.51 -6.30
CA ALA A 18 5.65 -1.72 -7.46
C ALA A 18 6.80 -0.88 -8.03
N LEU A 19 6.89 -0.81 -9.36
CA LEU A 19 7.89 -0.01 -10.06
C LEU A 19 7.54 1.48 -10.15
N ASP A 20 6.26 1.81 -10.10
CA ASP A 20 5.76 3.17 -10.15
C ASP A 20 4.38 3.26 -9.49
N LEU A 21 3.86 4.47 -9.33
CA LEU A 21 2.55 4.70 -8.70
C LEU A 21 1.37 4.03 -9.42
N PRO A 22 1.27 4.06 -10.76
CA PRO A 22 0.26 3.26 -11.46
C PRO A 22 0.37 1.77 -11.15
N ASP A 23 1.58 1.22 -11.02
CA ASP A 23 1.78 -0.19 -10.63
C ASP A 23 1.38 -0.45 -9.18
N PHE A 24 1.66 0.48 -8.27
CA PHE A 24 1.22 0.40 -6.87
C PHE A 24 -0.30 0.32 -6.78
N TRP A 25 -1.03 1.19 -7.46
CA TRP A 25 -2.51 1.21 -7.44
C TRP A 25 -3.16 0.03 -8.16
N ARG A 26 -2.43 -0.69 -9.02
CA ARG A 26 -2.89 -1.98 -9.56
C ARG A 26 -2.69 -3.15 -8.60
N ARG A 27 -1.97 -2.93 -7.50
CA ARG A 27 -1.58 -3.95 -6.52
C ARG A 27 -2.10 -3.68 -5.11
N TRP A 28 -2.48 -2.45 -4.81
CA TRP A 28 -2.98 -2.00 -3.51
C TRP A 28 -4.49 -1.76 -3.58
N HIS A 29 -5.24 -2.36 -2.66
CA HIS A 29 -6.70 -2.21 -2.55
C HIS A 29 -7.44 -2.29 -3.90
N ILE A 30 -7.11 -3.33 -4.67
CA ILE A 30 -7.47 -3.52 -6.08
C ILE A 30 -8.96 -3.32 -6.34
N SER A 31 -9.86 -3.75 -5.44
CA SER A 31 -11.30 -3.55 -5.60
C SER A 31 -11.69 -2.07 -5.62
N LEU A 32 -11.21 -1.29 -4.64
CA LEU A 32 -11.43 0.15 -4.54
C LEU A 32 -10.74 0.90 -5.69
N SER A 33 -9.50 0.56 -6.01
CA SER A 33 -8.76 1.20 -7.11
C SER A 33 -9.45 0.97 -8.45
N THR A 34 -10.00 -0.22 -8.66
CA THR A 34 -10.82 -0.54 -9.84
C THR A 34 -12.11 0.26 -9.84
N TRP A 35 -12.81 0.35 -8.70
CA TRP A 35 -14.03 1.14 -8.59
C TRP A 35 -13.78 2.64 -8.85
N LEU A 36 -12.75 3.23 -8.24
CA LEU A 36 -12.37 4.63 -8.47
C LEU A 36 -12.03 4.88 -9.94
N ARG A 37 -11.30 3.95 -10.58
CA ARG A 37 -10.98 4.05 -12.01
C ARG A 37 -12.24 4.02 -12.87
N ASP A 38 -13.12 3.05 -12.61
CA ASP A 38 -14.24 2.72 -13.49
C ASP A 38 -15.40 3.71 -13.32
N TYR A 39 -15.65 4.18 -12.11
CA TYR A 39 -16.80 5.03 -11.79
C TYR A 39 -16.47 6.51 -11.59
N VAL A 40 -15.24 6.86 -11.19
CA VAL A 40 -14.85 8.26 -10.95
C VAL A 40 -13.97 8.77 -12.08
N PHE A 41 -12.84 8.11 -12.31
CA PHE A 41 -11.87 8.58 -13.29
C PHE A 41 -12.44 8.62 -14.72
N PHE A 42 -13.05 7.53 -15.19
CA PHE A 42 -13.62 7.52 -16.54
C PHE A 42 -14.85 8.41 -16.69
N ALA A 43 -15.63 8.62 -15.62
CA ALA A 43 -16.73 9.57 -15.63
C ALA A 43 -16.24 11.02 -15.83
N ILE A 44 -15.09 11.39 -15.25
CA ILE A 44 -14.51 12.73 -15.37
C ILE A 44 -13.70 12.88 -16.67
N ALA A 45 -12.82 11.93 -16.97
CA ALA A 45 -11.94 12.01 -18.12
C ALA A 45 -12.71 11.84 -19.44
N GLY A 46 -13.67 10.91 -19.46
CA GLY A 46 -14.52 10.59 -20.59
C GLY A 46 -13.76 10.36 -21.91
N PRO A 47 -14.41 10.62 -23.06
CA PRO A 47 -13.74 10.59 -24.38
C PRO A 47 -12.61 11.62 -24.53
N ARG A 48 -12.55 12.62 -23.63
CA ARG A 48 -11.57 13.72 -23.64
C ARG A 48 -10.25 13.38 -22.96
N ALA A 49 -10.06 12.12 -22.52
CA ALA A 49 -8.79 11.63 -21.97
C ALA A 49 -7.56 11.79 -22.91
N ARG A 50 -7.79 12.14 -24.19
CA ARG A 50 -6.73 12.52 -25.14
C ARG A 50 -6.10 13.88 -24.83
N ASN A 51 -6.81 14.78 -24.14
CA ASN A 51 -6.27 16.05 -23.67
C ASN A 51 -5.52 15.83 -22.35
N ALA A 52 -4.23 16.17 -22.31
CA ALA A 52 -3.38 15.98 -21.15
C ALA A 52 -3.88 16.72 -19.90
N MET A 53 -4.43 17.93 -20.05
CA MET A 53 -4.95 18.72 -18.91
C MET A 53 -6.17 18.04 -18.29
N VAL A 54 -7.11 17.57 -19.12
CA VAL A 54 -8.29 16.84 -18.66
C VAL A 54 -7.89 15.54 -17.96
N LEU A 55 -6.95 14.80 -18.55
CA LEU A 55 -6.41 13.58 -17.97
C LEU A 55 -5.79 13.82 -16.58
N TYR A 56 -4.95 14.86 -16.45
CA TYR A 56 -4.28 15.17 -15.19
C TYR A 56 -5.25 15.67 -14.13
N GLY A 57 -6.21 16.51 -14.50
CA GLY A 57 -7.30 16.92 -13.61
C GLY A 57 -8.10 15.71 -13.12
N ALA A 58 -8.48 14.80 -14.03
CA ALA A 58 -9.21 13.59 -13.67
C ALA A 58 -8.43 12.70 -12.69
N LEU A 59 -7.11 12.52 -12.88
CA LEU A 59 -6.27 11.77 -11.94
C LEU A 59 -6.27 12.40 -10.54
N ILE A 60 -6.06 13.71 -10.46
CA ILE A 60 -6.03 14.44 -9.17
C ILE A 60 -7.39 14.33 -8.49
N VAL A 61 -8.47 14.66 -9.18
CA VAL A 61 -9.83 14.60 -8.61
C VAL A 61 -10.19 13.19 -8.16
N THR A 62 -9.84 12.16 -8.94
CA THR A 62 -10.10 10.77 -8.56
C THR A 62 -9.40 10.40 -7.25
N MET A 63 -8.14 10.81 -7.07
CA MET A 63 -7.41 10.51 -5.83
C MET A 63 -7.88 11.38 -4.65
N LEU A 64 -8.32 12.62 -4.88
CA LEU A 64 -8.94 13.44 -3.85
C LEU A 64 -10.26 12.82 -3.37
N VAL A 65 -11.12 12.35 -4.28
CA VAL A 65 -12.34 11.62 -3.96
C VAL A 65 -12.01 10.32 -3.21
N GLY A 66 -10.98 9.60 -3.64
CA GLY A 66 -10.47 8.43 -2.93
C GLY A 66 -10.02 8.75 -1.49
N GLY A 67 -9.34 9.89 -1.28
CA GLY A 67 -8.97 10.37 0.05
C GLY A 67 -10.21 10.69 0.90
N LEU A 68 -11.14 11.48 0.36
CA LEU A 68 -12.38 11.86 1.06
C LEU A 68 -13.27 10.66 1.42
N TRP A 69 -13.20 9.56 0.66
CA TRP A 69 -13.88 8.31 1.00
C TRP A 69 -13.39 7.70 2.32
N HIS A 70 -12.15 7.97 2.74
CA HIS A 70 -11.61 7.51 4.02
C HIS A 70 -12.00 8.40 5.20
N GLY A 71 -12.34 9.67 4.96
CA GLY A 71 -12.84 10.58 5.98
C GLY A 71 -12.75 12.06 5.58
N PRO A 72 -13.42 12.97 6.32
CA PRO A 72 -13.50 14.39 5.98
C PRO A 72 -12.27 15.21 6.40
N ALA A 73 -11.21 14.58 6.93
CA ALA A 73 -10.04 15.30 7.45
C ALA A 73 -9.13 15.83 6.33
N TRP A 74 -8.49 16.98 6.57
CA TRP A 74 -7.50 17.58 5.66
C TRP A 74 -6.33 16.64 5.34
N THR A 75 -5.97 15.77 6.29
CA THR A 75 -4.93 14.77 6.14
C THR A 75 -5.24 13.78 4.99
N PHE A 76 -6.49 13.35 4.85
CA PHE A 76 -6.91 12.49 3.74
C PHE A 76 -6.95 13.23 2.40
N LEU A 77 -7.30 14.52 2.40
CA LEU A 77 -7.26 15.33 1.19
C LEU A 77 -5.81 15.52 0.71
N LEU A 78 -4.88 15.80 1.62
CA LEU A 78 -3.45 15.89 1.32
C LEU A 78 -2.89 14.56 0.81
N TRP A 79 -3.26 13.44 1.44
CA TRP A 79 -2.89 12.11 0.96
C TRP A 79 -3.39 11.86 -0.48
N GLY A 80 -4.65 12.18 -0.76
CA GLY A 80 -5.23 12.07 -2.11
C GLY A 80 -4.52 12.97 -3.11
N LEU A 81 -4.21 14.21 -2.71
CA LEU A 81 -3.46 15.17 -3.54
C LEU A 81 -2.07 14.65 -3.88
N LEU A 82 -1.33 14.14 -2.89
CA LEU A 82 0.01 13.56 -3.10
C LEU A 82 -0.04 12.43 -4.12
N HIS A 83 -0.94 11.46 -3.95
CA HIS A 83 -1.08 10.37 -4.92
C HIS A 83 -1.52 10.85 -6.30
N GLY A 84 -2.44 11.83 -6.38
CA GLY A 84 -2.87 12.44 -7.62
C GLY A 84 -1.71 13.11 -8.38
N VAL A 85 -0.96 13.97 -7.70
CA VAL A 85 0.24 14.65 -8.25
C VAL A 85 1.32 13.64 -8.65
N GLY A 86 1.52 12.60 -7.84
CA GLY A 86 2.46 11.53 -8.15
C GLY A 86 2.08 10.77 -9.43
N LEU A 87 0.80 10.42 -9.61
CA LEU A 87 0.30 9.78 -10.84
C LEU A 87 0.48 10.68 -12.07
N VAL A 88 0.17 11.98 -11.93
CA VAL A 88 0.40 12.98 -12.99
C VAL A 88 1.88 13.06 -13.34
N THR A 89 2.76 13.12 -12.34
CA THR A 89 4.22 13.18 -12.54
C THR A 89 4.73 11.97 -13.31
N VAL A 90 4.34 10.76 -12.93
CA VAL A 90 4.73 9.52 -13.65
C VAL A 90 4.24 9.55 -15.10
N ARG A 91 3.00 10.01 -15.33
CA ARG A 91 2.41 10.08 -16.67
C ARG A 91 3.05 11.15 -17.55
N ALA A 92 3.31 12.32 -16.98
CA ALA A 92 3.97 13.44 -17.65
C ALA A 92 5.42 13.06 -18.01
N TRP A 93 6.15 12.45 -17.08
CA TRP A 93 7.51 11.96 -17.33
C TRP A 93 7.55 10.90 -18.43
N ALA A 94 6.62 9.95 -18.44
CA ALA A 94 6.51 8.98 -19.53
C ALA A 94 6.27 9.66 -20.89
N SER A 95 5.49 10.73 -20.92
CA SER A 95 5.20 11.50 -22.13
C SER A 95 6.42 12.30 -22.62
N VAL A 96 7.15 12.94 -21.69
CA VAL A 96 8.41 13.66 -21.99
C VAL A 96 9.46 12.71 -22.54
N ARG A 97 9.72 11.57 -21.86
CA ARG A 97 10.69 10.57 -22.33
C ARG A 97 10.42 10.10 -23.76
N LYS A 98 9.15 9.88 -24.10
CA LYS A 98 8.74 9.50 -25.47
C LYS A 98 9.05 10.60 -26.49
N ARG A 99 8.86 11.87 -26.13
CA ARG A 99 9.13 13.02 -27.02
C ARG A 99 10.64 13.22 -27.28
N ILE A 100 11.47 13.05 -26.26
CA ILE A 100 12.93 13.22 -26.35
C ILE A 100 13.65 11.95 -26.83
N GLY A 101 12.93 10.88 -27.19
CA GLY A 101 13.52 9.63 -27.64
C GLY A 101 14.32 8.86 -26.58
N LEU A 102 14.11 9.17 -25.29
CA LEU A 102 14.86 8.50 -24.22
C LEU A 102 14.36 7.06 -24.05
N ALA A 103 15.21 6.10 -24.40
CA ALA A 103 14.91 4.68 -24.27
C ALA A 103 14.62 4.32 -22.81
N LYS A 104 13.67 3.40 -22.60
CA LYS A 104 13.34 2.91 -21.26
C LYS A 104 14.50 2.04 -20.77
N HIS A 105 15.29 2.56 -19.84
CA HIS A 105 16.32 1.78 -19.18
C HIS A 105 15.65 0.69 -18.32
N ASN A 106 15.88 -0.59 -18.62
CA ASN A 106 15.26 -1.73 -17.93
C ASN A 106 16.30 -2.62 -17.24
N SER A 107 17.41 -2.04 -16.80
CA SER A 107 18.41 -2.76 -16.00
C SER A 107 17.83 -3.16 -14.64
N ARG A 108 18.41 -4.21 -14.02
CA ARG A 108 18.05 -4.62 -12.65
C ARG A 108 18.21 -3.48 -11.65
N SER A 109 19.28 -2.68 -11.78
CA SER A 109 19.53 -1.51 -10.95
C SER A 109 18.45 -0.43 -11.10
N SER A 110 18.02 -0.15 -12.33
CA SER A 110 16.97 0.84 -12.58
C SER A 110 15.63 0.38 -12.00
N ARG A 111 15.30 -0.92 -12.11
CA ARG A 111 14.07 -1.47 -11.52
C ARG A 111 14.11 -1.38 -9.99
N PHE A 112 15.24 -1.76 -9.38
CA PHE A 112 15.42 -1.67 -7.93
C PHE A 112 15.28 -0.22 -7.44
N ALA A 113 15.93 0.73 -8.12
CA ALA A 113 15.77 2.15 -7.81
C ALA A 113 14.31 2.62 -7.96
N SER A 114 13.61 2.19 -9.00
CA SER A 114 12.18 2.48 -9.19
C SER A 114 11.30 1.95 -8.05
N VAL A 115 11.56 0.73 -7.57
CA VAL A 115 10.88 0.17 -6.39
C VAL A 115 11.18 1.01 -5.16
N LEU A 116 12.45 1.32 -4.90
CA LEU A 116 12.82 2.13 -3.73
C LEU A 116 12.16 3.51 -3.75
N ILE A 117 12.18 4.22 -4.87
CA ILE A 117 11.56 5.54 -5.00
C ILE A 117 10.05 5.45 -4.76
N THR A 118 9.38 4.47 -5.38
CA THR A 118 7.94 4.26 -5.23
C THR A 118 7.58 3.92 -3.79
N PHE A 119 8.34 3.02 -3.16
CA PHE A 119 8.17 2.63 -1.77
C PHE A 119 8.26 3.83 -0.82
N HIS A 120 9.34 4.62 -0.91
CA HIS A 120 9.52 5.78 -0.02
C HIS A 120 8.47 6.86 -0.25
N PHE A 121 8.06 7.09 -1.51
CA PHE A 121 6.96 8.00 -1.80
C PHE A 121 5.66 7.54 -1.15
N VAL A 122 5.33 6.25 -1.25
CA VAL A 122 4.12 5.68 -0.65
C VAL A 122 4.18 5.77 0.88
N CYS A 123 5.32 5.43 1.49
CA CYS A 123 5.53 5.58 2.93
C CYS A 123 5.38 7.03 3.39
N PHE A 124 5.93 7.98 2.63
CA PHE A 124 5.76 9.40 2.90
C PHE A 124 4.28 9.81 2.85
N ALA A 125 3.53 9.36 1.83
CA ALA A 125 2.10 9.63 1.75
C ALA A 125 1.35 9.02 2.94
N TRP A 126 1.69 7.80 3.38
CA TRP A 126 1.06 7.13 4.52
C TRP A 126 1.14 7.93 5.83
N ILE A 127 2.12 8.81 6.00
CA ILE A 127 2.21 9.69 7.18
C ILE A 127 0.94 10.54 7.30
N PHE A 128 0.50 11.15 6.19
CA PHE A 128 -0.72 11.94 6.16
C PHE A 128 -1.96 11.06 6.37
N PHE A 129 -2.00 9.87 5.78
CA PHE A 129 -3.14 8.97 5.99
C PHE A 129 -3.30 8.52 7.46
N ARG A 130 -2.18 8.32 8.17
CA ARG A 130 -2.18 7.79 9.55
C ARG A 130 -2.37 8.88 10.61
N ALA A 131 -1.90 10.08 10.34
CA ALA A 131 -1.96 11.19 11.30
C ALA A 131 -3.38 11.70 11.50
N GLU A 132 -3.74 12.01 12.74
CA GLU A 132 -5.05 12.57 13.10
C GLU A 132 -5.22 14.01 12.63
N THR A 133 -4.12 14.78 12.59
CA THR A 133 -4.09 16.18 12.14
C THR A 133 -2.88 16.46 11.27
N VAL A 134 -2.94 17.55 10.50
CA VAL A 134 -1.83 18.00 9.67
C VAL A 134 -0.62 18.35 10.53
N ASP A 135 -0.82 18.99 11.68
CA ASP A 135 0.27 19.34 12.61
C ASP A 135 0.99 18.09 13.13
N ARG A 136 0.26 17.00 13.41
CA ARG A 136 0.87 15.72 13.81
C ARG A 136 1.66 15.10 12.68
N ALA A 137 1.16 15.16 11.43
CA ALA A 137 1.92 14.70 10.26
C ALA A 137 3.23 15.48 10.09
N LEU A 138 3.18 16.81 10.24
CA LEU A 138 4.36 17.67 10.14
C LEU A 138 5.36 17.42 11.28
N ALA A 139 4.88 17.19 12.51
CA ALA A 139 5.73 16.79 13.63
C ALA A 139 6.41 15.43 13.36
N MET A 140 5.70 14.44 12.82
CA MET A 140 6.31 13.16 12.43
C MET A 140 7.42 13.37 11.38
N LEU A 141 7.20 14.24 10.40
CA LEU A 141 8.21 14.58 9.39
C LEU A 141 9.43 15.28 9.99
N SER A 142 9.25 16.20 10.94
CA SER A 142 10.37 16.88 11.59
C SER A 142 11.22 15.91 12.42
N HIS A 143 10.60 14.95 13.11
CA HIS A 143 11.33 13.90 13.83
C HIS A 143 12.12 12.98 12.90
N LEU A 144 11.58 12.65 11.72
CA LEU A 144 12.32 11.86 10.71
C LEU A 144 13.57 12.61 10.21
N LEU A 145 13.49 13.92 10.03
CA LEU A 145 14.61 14.76 9.61
C LEU A 145 15.61 15.05 10.74
N ALA A 146 15.17 14.98 12.00
CA ALA A 146 16.03 15.16 13.16
C ALA A 146 16.93 13.94 13.44
N PHE A 147 16.67 12.80 12.79
CA PHE A 147 17.39 11.52 13.00
C PHE A 147 17.47 11.10 14.48
N THR A 148 16.51 11.51 15.30
CA THR A 148 16.39 11.10 16.70
C THR A 148 15.97 9.63 16.76
N THR A 149 16.62 8.84 17.60
CA THR A 149 16.28 7.43 17.80
C THR A 149 15.74 7.22 19.20
N ASP A 150 14.54 6.66 19.30
CA ASP A 150 14.00 6.10 20.54
C ASP A 150 13.57 4.65 20.26
N THR A 151 13.98 3.75 21.14
CA THR A 151 13.75 2.30 21.03
C THR A 151 12.84 1.77 22.14
N SER A 152 12.33 2.65 23.00
CA SER A 152 11.43 2.31 24.11
C SER A 152 10.21 1.47 23.68
N ASN A 153 9.71 1.71 22.47
CA ASN A 153 8.55 1.02 21.89
C ASN A 153 8.91 -0.18 20.98
N LEU A 154 10.20 -0.54 20.86
CA LEU A 154 10.66 -1.64 20.01
C LEU A 154 10.91 -2.89 20.85
N SER A 155 9.85 -3.65 21.10
CA SER A 155 9.98 -4.96 21.76
C SER A 155 10.66 -5.98 20.82
N ILE A 156 11.45 -6.91 21.38
CA ILE A 156 12.07 -7.99 20.60
C ILE A 156 11.02 -8.80 19.80
N PRO A 157 9.86 -9.17 20.37
CA PRO A 157 8.81 -9.85 19.60
C PRO A 157 8.32 -9.04 18.40
N LEU A 158 8.14 -7.73 18.55
CA LEU A 158 7.75 -6.85 17.45
C LEU A 158 8.82 -6.84 16.34
N ILE A 159 10.10 -6.70 16.70
CA ILE A 159 11.21 -6.72 15.75
C ILE A 159 11.23 -8.03 14.96
N LEU A 160 11.07 -9.17 15.63
CA LEU A 160 11.06 -10.48 14.99
C LEU A 160 9.89 -10.63 14.02
N VAL A 161 8.70 -10.16 14.38
CA VAL A 161 7.52 -10.21 13.50
C VAL A 161 7.69 -9.31 12.29
N VAL A 162 8.22 -8.10 12.46
CA VAL A 162 8.50 -7.17 11.35
C VAL A 162 9.57 -7.77 10.43
N ALA A 163 10.65 -8.33 10.97
CA ALA A 163 11.71 -8.97 10.20
C ALA A 163 11.19 -10.18 9.42
N LEU A 164 10.38 -11.04 10.05
CA LEU A 164 9.75 -12.18 9.40
C LEU A 164 8.83 -11.74 8.26
N GLY A 165 7.99 -10.72 8.51
CA GLY A 165 7.09 -10.15 7.50
C GLY A 165 7.86 -9.56 6.31
N PHE A 166 8.97 -8.86 6.59
CA PHE A 166 9.86 -8.33 5.56
C PHE A 166 10.49 -9.45 4.72
N ILE A 167 11.08 -10.48 5.34
CA ILE A 167 11.66 -11.62 4.63
C ILE A 167 10.59 -12.32 3.79
N ALA A 168 9.42 -12.59 4.38
CA ALA A 168 8.31 -13.23 3.69
C ALA A 168 7.81 -12.43 2.48
N HIS A 169 7.84 -11.10 2.55
CA HIS A 169 7.45 -10.23 1.45
C HIS A 169 8.32 -10.40 0.19
N TRP A 170 9.60 -10.75 0.38
CA TRP A 170 10.56 -10.95 -0.70
C TRP A 170 10.71 -12.40 -1.12
N LEU A 171 10.09 -13.35 -0.41
CA LEU A 171 10.07 -14.74 -0.84
C LEU A 171 9.30 -14.91 -2.15
N PRO A 172 9.74 -15.80 -3.06
CA PRO A 172 8.98 -16.12 -4.25
C PRO A 172 7.63 -16.73 -3.90
N ASP A 173 6.58 -16.37 -4.66
CA ASP A 173 5.21 -16.80 -4.38
C ASP A 173 5.07 -18.35 -4.35
N GLY A 174 5.95 -19.07 -5.06
CA GLY A 174 6.01 -20.54 -5.05
C GLY A 174 6.39 -21.15 -3.70
N TRP A 175 7.13 -20.44 -2.85
CA TRP A 175 7.46 -20.93 -1.49
C TRP A 175 6.24 -20.94 -0.59
N LEU A 176 5.39 -19.92 -0.69
CA LEU A 176 4.12 -19.88 0.04
C LEU A 176 3.20 -21.02 -0.41
N GLU A 177 3.19 -21.31 -1.71
CA GLU A 177 2.43 -22.43 -2.27
C GLU A 177 2.95 -23.79 -1.78
N ILE A 178 4.27 -23.99 -1.73
CA ILE A 178 4.87 -25.20 -1.15
C ILE A 178 4.51 -25.33 0.33
N ALA A 179 4.64 -24.26 1.11
CA ALA A 179 4.30 -24.27 2.53
C ALA A 179 2.81 -24.58 2.77
N ARG A 180 1.92 -23.94 2.00
CA ARG A 180 0.47 -24.18 2.04
C ARG A 180 0.15 -25.64 1.71
N ASN A 181 0.70 -26.16 0.61
CA ASN A 181 0.43 -27.52 0.18
C ASN A 181 1.00 -28.55 1.18
N GLY A 182 2.15 -28.25 1.80
CA GLY A 182 2.70 -29.03 2.90
C GLY A 182 1.77 -29.06 4.12
N PHE A 183 1.27 -27.90 4.54
CA PHE A 183 0.36 -27.76 5.67
C PHE A 183 -0.96 -28.53 5.46
N VAL A 184 -1.57 -28.41 4.27
CA VAL A 184 -2.83 -29.10 3.92
C VAL A 184 -2.69 -30.63 3.95
N ARG A 185 -1.49 -31.15 3.71
CA ARG A 185 -1.21 -32.59 3.76
C ARG A 185 -1.03 -33.13 5.18
N LEU A 186 -0.89 -32.27 6.19
CA LEU A 186 -0.73 -32.70 7.58
C LEU A 186 -2.07 -33.24 8.13
N PRO A 187 -2.04 -34.21 9.07
CA PRO A 187 -3.25 -34.65 9.76
C PRO A 187 -3.96 -33.50 10.48
N ALA A 188 -5.30 -33.55 10.54
CA ALA A 188 -6.12 -32.49 11.16
C ALA A 188 -5.69 -32.11 12.60
N PRO A 189 -5.29 -33.05 13.49
CA PRO A 189 -4.79 -32.69 14.82
C PRO A 189 -3.52 -31.82 14.77
N VAL A 190 -2.61 -32.11 13.84
CA VAL A 190 -1.36 -31.36 13.67
C VAL A 190 -1.65 -29.95 13.15
N GLN A 191 -2.59 -29.82 12.20
CA GLN A 191 -3.04 -28.53 11.71
C GLN A 191 -3.65 -27.70 12.85
N ALA A 192 -4.50 -28.30 13.68
CA ALA A 192 -5.14 -27.65 14.82
C ALA A 192 -4.11 -27.16 15.85
N CYS A 193 -3.14 -28.01 16.24
CA CYS A 193 -2.07 -27.63 17.15
C CYS A 193 -1.21 -26.49 16.58
N ALA A 194 -0.86 -26.55 15.29
CA ALA A 194 -0.07 -25.51 14.65
C ALA A 194 -0.81 -24.16 14.59
N LEU A 195 -2.09 -24.15 14.24
CA LEU A 195 -2.93 -22.94 14.23
C LEU A 195 -3.15 -22.39 15.64
N PHE A 196 -3.31 -23.26 16.64
CA PHE A 196 -3.44 -22.87 18.04
C PHE A 196 -2.15 -22.23 18.57
N ALA A 197 -0.99 -22.83 18.29
CA ALA A 197 0.31 -22.28 18.65
C ALA A 197 0.54 -20.92 17.98
N LEU A 198 0.17 -20.78 16.69
CA LEU A 198 0.23 -19.50 15.98
C LEU A 198 -0.68 -18.45 16.63
N ALA A 199 -1.92 -18.81 16.99
CA ALA A 199 -2.86 -17.90 17.65
C ALA A 199 -2.33 -17.42 19.01
N ILE A 200 -1.75 -18.31 19.81
CA ILE A 200 -1.10 -17.97 21.08
C ILE A 200 0.10 -17.05 20.84
N GLY A 201 0.96 -17.36 19.87
CA GLY A 201 2.10 -16.51 19.52
C GLY A 201 1.68 -15.10 19.12
N LEU A 202 0.63 -14.99 18.29
CA LEU A 202 0.06 -13.70 17.90
C LEU A 202 -0.56 -12.96 19.09
N TYR A 203 -1.20 -13.66 20.03
CA TYR A 203 -1.75 -13.05 21.25
C TYR A 203 -0.65 -12.40 22.10
N PHE A 204 0.46 -13.10 22.32
CA PHE A 204 1.60 -12.56 23.08
C PHE A 204 2.30 -11.38 22.40
N VAL A 205 2.28 -11.34 21.07
CA VAL A 205 2.80 -10.17 20.31
C VAL A 205 1.82 -9.01 20.34
N ALA A 206 0.51 -9.27 20.25
CA ALA A 206 -0.53 -8.25 20.21
C ALA A 206 -0.80 -7.58 21.57
N SER A 207 -0.41 -8.22 22.67
CA SER A 207 -0.60 -7.69 24.03
C SER A 207 0.29 -6.50 24.41
N SER A 208 1.13 -5.98 23.50
CA SER A 208 1.92 -4.76 23.71
C SER A 208 1.11 -3.47 23.44
N ASP A 209 0.05 -3.26 24.21
CA ASP A 209 -0.96 -2.18 24.11
C ASP A 209 -1.96 -2.33 22.96
N VAL A 210 -3.13 -2.88 23.31
CA VAL A 210 -4.33 -2.94 22.47
C VAL A 210 -4.82 -1.51 22.23
N VAL A 211 -4.48 -0.93 21.08
CA VAL A 211 -5.14 0.27 20.58
C VAL A 211 -6.61 -0.09 20.31
N PRO A 212 -7.61 0.57 20.93
CA PRO A 212 -9.01 0.26 20.71
C PRO A 212 -9.38 0.38 19.22
N PHE A 213 -10.18 -0.57 18.74
CA PHE A 213 -10.72 -0.54 17.37
C PHE A 213 -11.53 0.74 17.12
N ILE A 214 -11.33 1.33 15.95
CA ILE A 214 -11.82 2.66 15.49
C ILE A 214 -13.36 2.86 15.60
N TYR A 215 -14.16 1.82 15.83
CA TYR A 215 -15.62 1.91 15.86
C TYR A 215 -16.23 2.28 17.22
N SER A 216 -15.45 2.40 18.30
CA SER A 216 -15.98 2.78 19.62
C SER A 216 -16.05 4.30 19.86
N ARG A 217 -15.99 5.12 18.80
CA ARG A 217 -16.13 6.59 18.87
C ARG A 217 -17.23 7.11 17.94
N PHE A 218 -18.39 6.49 18.03
CA PHE A 218 -19.65 7.09 17.60
C PHE A 218 -20.62 7.10 18.77
#